data_AF-A0A2S0WMM0-F1
#
_entry.id   AF-A0A2S0WMM0-F1
#
_cell.length_a   1.000
_cell.length_b   1.000
_cell.length_c   1.000
_cell.angle_alpha   90.00
_cell.angle_beta   90.00
_cell.angle_gamma   90.00
#
_symmetry.space_group_name_H-M   'P 1'
#
loop_
_entity.id
_entity.type
_entity.pdbx_description
1 polymer ?
#
loop_
_entity_poly.entity_id
_entity_poly.type
_entity_poly.pdbx_seq_one_letter_code
_entity_poly.pdbx_strand_id
1 'polypeptide(L)'
;MSAEVWILVATAVLAAVAITAALIAVRAVRTIRRAEAPAAAHEPTTTPSTRIVVHEPSTPAPVVPDELAPRVVEGRLVVPPSQQQVVQAALGRPGVRLSVYAHGFAHALRAESRDRIAAMMRREYRRRRRERLQAGRRAVRSSQPSAPSDQWLGS
;
A
#
# COMPACT_ATOMS: atom_id res chain seq x y z
N MET A 1 -14.67 13.73 38.84
CA MET A 1 -14.89 12.81 37.70
C MET A 1 -15.34 11.47 38.25
N SER A 2 -16.42 10.89 37.72
CA SER A 2 -17.05 9.67 38.24
C SER A 2 -16.21 8.41 37.99
N ALA A 3 -16.32 7.41 38.86
CA ALA A 3 -15.55 6.16 38.78
C ALA A 3 -15.78 5.40 37.46
N GLU A 4 -16.97 5.50 36.87
CA GLU A 4 -17.28 4.94 35.54
C GLU A 4 -16.39 5.52 34.43
N VAL A 5 -16.08 6.83 34.49
CA VAL A 5 -15.17 7.46 33.52
C VAL A 5 -13.76 6.88 33.66
N TRP A 6 -13.30 6.65 34.90
CA TRP A 6 -12.00 6.03 35.14
C TRP A 6 -11.94 4.58 34.67
N ILE A 7 -13.00 3.80 34.87
CA ILE A 7 -13.09 2.41 34.39
C ILE A 7 -13.11 2.38 32.86
N LEU A 8 -13.86 3.27 32.21
CA LEU A 8 -13.89 3.42 30.77
C LEU A 8 -12.52 3.80 30.19
N VAL A 9 -11.83 4.77 30.82
CA VAL A 9 -10.49 5.17 30.38
C VAL A 9 -9.50 4.02 30.55
N ALA A 10 -9.51 3.34 31.69
CA ALA A 10 -8.62 2.21 31.94
C ALA A 10 -8.84 1.06 30.96
N THR A 11 -10.10 0.70 30.70
CA THR A 11 -10.45 -0.35 29.73
C THR A 11 -10.10 0.05 28.30
N ALA A 12 -10.32 1.31 27.90
CA ALA A 12 -9.93 1.82 26.60
C ALA A 12 -8.41 1.76 26.38
N VAL A 13 -7.63 2.16 27.39
CA VAL A 13 -6.16 2.07 27.35
C VAL A 13 -5.71 0.61 27.24
N LEU A 14 -6.29 -0.29 28.05
CA LEU A 14 -5.95 -1.71 28.03
C LEU A 14 -6.28 -2.35 26.68
N ALA A 15 -7.43 -2.01 26.09
CA ALA A 15 -7.81 -2.45 24.75
C ALA A 15 -6.85 -1.94 23.68
N ALA A 16 -6.44 -0.67 23.73
CA ALA A 16 -5.47 -0.11 22.79
C ALA A 16 -4.12 -0.84 22.88
N VAL A 17 -3.62 -1.10 24.10
CA VAL A 17 -2.39 -1.87 24.34
C VAL A 17 -2.53 -3.28 23.78
N ALA A 18 -3.62 -3.99 24.05
CA ALA A 18 -3.86 -5.33 23.52
C ALA A 18 -3.88 -5.36 21.97
N ILE A 19 -4.54 -4.39 21.34
CA ILE A 19 -4.58 -4.27 19.87
C ILE A 19 -3.18 -4.02 19.31
N THR A 20 -2.41 -3.11 19.90
CA THR A 20 -1.04 -2.83 19.44
C THR A 20 -0.13 -4.04 19.57
N ALA A 21 -0.19 -4.76 20.69
CA ALA A 21 0.56 -5.99 20.90
C ALA A 21 0.19 -7.06 19.86
N ALA A 22 -1.10 -7.25 19.59
CA ALA A 22 -1.58 -8.17 18.57
C ALA A 22 -1.08 -7.80 17.16
N LEU A 23 -1.08 -6.52 16.80
CA LEU A 23 -0.57 -6.06 15.50
C LEU A 23 0.94 -6.31 15.36
N ILE A 24 1.72 -6.12 16.43
CA ILE A 24 3.16 -6.40 16.44
C ILE A 24 3.40 -7.90 16.25
N ALA A 25 2.70 -8.76 16.99
CA ALA A 25 2.80 -10.20 16.86
C ALA A 25 2.43 -10.68 15.45
N VAL A 26 1.32 -10.20 14.89
CA VAL A 26 0.89 -10.55 13.52
C VAL A 26 1.91 -10.07 12.48
N ARG A 27 2.52 -8.89 12.67
CA ARG A 27 3.57 -8.40 11.77
C ARG A 27 4.81 -9.27 11.84
N ALA A 28 5.27 -9.62 13.04
CA ALA A 28 6.43 -10.49 13.24
C ALA A 28 6.22 -11.86 12.57
N VAL A 29 5.03 -12.45 12.73
CA VAL A 29 4.69 -13.72 12.06
C VAL A 29 4.64 -13.55 10.54
N ARG A 30 4.05 -12.44 10.03
CA ARG A 30 4.02 -12.17 8.59
C ARG A 30 5.40 -11.92 7.99
N THR A 31 6.32 -11.29 8.71
CA THR A 31 7.70 -11.10 8.24
C THR A 31 8.43 -12.41 8.15
N ILE A 32 8.27 -13.30 9.14
CA ILE A 32 8.88 -14.63 9.14
C ILE A 32 8.30 -15.48 8.01
N ARG A 33 6.97 -15.53 7.85
CA ARG A 33 6.33 -16.27 6.74
C ARG A 33 6.70 -15.76 5.35
N ARG A 34 7.06 -14.48 5.22
CA ARG A 34 7.57 -13.92 3.95
C ARG A 34 9.04 -14.27 3.71
N ALA A 35 9.83 -14.42 4.77
CA ALA A 35 11.22 -14.87 4.68
C ALA A 35 11.33 -16.37 4.38
N GLU A 36 10.37 -17.16 4.85
CA GLU A 36 10.31 -18.62 4.68
C GLU A 36 9.56 -19.06 3.41
N ALA A 37 8.80 -18.15 2.77
CA ALA A 37 8.28 -18.39 1.43
C ALA A 37 9.47 -18.53 0.47
N PRO A 38 9.70 -19.71 -0.13
CA PRO A 38 10.83 -19.91 -1.03
C PRO A 38 10.68 -18.95 -2.20
N ALA A 39 11.82 -18.42 -2.65
CA ALA A 39 11.98 -17.61 -3.84
C ALA A 39 11.53 -18.39 -5.10
N ALA A 40 10.22 -18.55 -5.26
CA ALA A 40 9.61 -19.00 -6.50
C ALA A 40 9.56 -17.78 -7.44
N ALA A 41 10.43 -17.82 -8.45
CA ALA A 41 10.43 -16.99 -9.65
C ALA A 41 10.63 -15.48 -9.45
N HIS A 42 11.88 -15.06 -9.34
CA HIS A 42 12.29 -13.77 -9.90
C HIS A 42 12.41 -13.91 -11.42
N GLU A 43 11.29 -13.80 -12.13
CA GLU A 43 11.32 -13.26 -13.50
C GLU A 43 11.18 -11.73 -13.39
N PRO A 44 12.09 -10.93 -14.00
CA PRO A 44 11.97 -9.49 -14.01
C PRO A 44 10.93 -9.06 -15.05
N THR A 45 9.64 -9.22 -14.73
CA THR A 45 8.56 -8.66 -15.55
C THR A 45 8.14 -7.32 -14.96
N THR A 46 8.71 -6.27 -15.56
CA THR A 46 8.09 -4.97 -15.85
C THR A 46 6.95 -4.57 -14.90
N THR A 47 7.30 -3.74 -13.92
CA THR A 47 6.37 -2.92 -13.15
C THR A 47 5.26 -2.35 -14.04
N PRO A 48 3.96 -2.58 -13.76
CA PRO A 48 2.95 -1.67 -14.25
C PRO A 48 3.24 -0.34 -13.55
N SER A 49 3.82 0.58 -14.32
CA SER A 49 4.00 1.97 -13.95
C SER A 49 2.64 2.47 -13.47
N THR A 50 2.46 2.46 -12.15
CA THR A 50 1.35 3.14 -11.51
C THR A 50 1.68 4.59 -11.75
N ARG A 51 1.12 5.11 -12.84
CA ARG A 51 1.12 6.52 -13.18
C ARG A 51 0.40 7.22 -12.03
N ILE A 52 1.16 7.52 -10.99
CA ILE A 52 0.86 8.57 -10.05
C ILE A 52 0.82 9.80 -10.95
N VAL A 53 -0.38 10.14 -11.41
CA VAL A 53 -0.65 11.49 -11.88
C VAL A 53 -0.50 12.33 -10.64
N VAL A 54 0.75 12.71 -10.36
CA VAL A 54 1.05 13.93 -9.62
C VAL A 54 0.32 14.98 -10.45
N HIS A 55 -0.81 15.46 -9.95
CA HIS A 55 -1.26 16.78 -10.37
C HIS A 55 -0.12 17.69 -9.98
N GLU A 56 0.69 18.03 -10.98
CA GLU A 56 1.54 19.18 -10.98
C GLU A 56 0.58 20.36 -10.81
N PRO A 57 0.46 20.98 -9.62
CA PRO A 57 -0.05 22.34 -9.64
C PRO A 57 0.92 23.07 -10.55
N SER A 58 0.40 23.68 -11.62
CA SER A 58 1.15 24.61 -12.45
C SER A 58 1.75 25.64 -11.50
N THR A 59 2.99 25.39 -11.11
CA THR A 59 3.74 26.20 -10.17
C THR A 59 4.61 27.05 -11.08
N PRO A 60 4.52 28.38 -11.02
CA PRO A 60 5.37 29.24 -11.82
C PRO A 60 6.84 28.87 -11.56
N ALA A 61 7.66 29.01 -12.61
CA ALA A 61 9.09 28.67 -12.65
C ALA A 61 9.78 28.85 -11.29
N PRO A 62 10.65 27.92 -10.86
CA PRO A 62 11.34 28.04 -9.58
C PRO A 62 12.22 29.29 -9.61
N VAL A 63 11.70 30.38 -9.04
CA VAL A 63 12.52 31.48 -8.56
C VAL A 63 13.32 30.84 -7.42
N VAL A 64 14.51 30.35 -7.74
CA VAL A 64 15.48 29.96 -6.73
C VAL A 64 15.71 31.21 -5.90
N PRO A 65 15.32 31.24 -4.61
CA PRO A 65 15.68 32.38 -3.78
C PRO A 65 17.20 32.44 -3.75
N ASP A 66 17.75 33.63 -3.99
CA ASP A 66 19.19 33.96 -4.08
C ASP A 66 19.98 33.61 -2.79
N GLU A 67 19.29 33.06 -1.79
CA GLU A 67 19.79 32.54 -0.52
C GLU A 67 20.41 31.13 -0.61
N LEU A 68 20.16 30.36 -1.68
CA LEU A 68 20.75 29.03 -1.88
C LEU A 68 22.00 29.04 -2.80
N ALA A 69 22.58 30.19 -3.07
CA ALA A 69 23.90 30.23 -3.70
C ALA A 69 24.96 29.74 -2.70
N PRO A 70 25.93 28.90 -3.11
CA PRO A 70 27.05 28.52 -2.25
C PRO A 70 27.83 29.79 -1.87
N ARG A 71 27.93 30.06 -0.56
CA ARG A 71 28.57 31.27 -0.02
C ARG A 71 29.82 30.88 0.74
N VAL A 72 30.88 31.65 0.53
CA VAL A 72 32.11 31.52 1.33
C VAL A 72 31.99 32.49 2.49
N VAL A 73 31.90 31.96 3.70
CA VAL A 73 31.85 32.73 4.95
C VAL A 73 33.11 32.38 5.73
N GLU A 74 33.93 33.38 6.09
CA GLU A 74 35.14 33.19 6.91
C GLU A 74 36.14 32.16 6.34
N GLY A 75 36.32 32.13 5.01
CA GLY A 75 37.23 31.20 4.35
C GLY A 75 36.74 29.74 4.29
N ARG A 76 35.49 29.47 4.68
CA ARG A 76 34.84 28.15 4.55
C ARG A 76 33.70 28.21 3.54
N LEU A 77 33.68 27.26 2.61
CA LEU A 77 32.62 27.11 1.61
C LEU A 77 31.40 26.45 2.26
N VAL A 78 30.32 27.22 2.44
CA VAL A 78 29.03 26.70 2.92
C VAL A 78 28.19 26.36 1.70
N VAL A 79 28.08 25.07 1.40
CA VAL A 79 27.22 24.54 0.34
C VAL A 79 25.86 24.19 0.96
N PRO A 80 24.73 24.67 0.40
CA PRO A 80 23.42 24.27 0.90
C PRO A 80 23.23 22.76 0.72
N PRO A 81 22.65 22.07 1.73
CA PRO A 81 22.45 20.64 1.67
C PRO A 81 21.47 20.29 0.54
N SER A 82 21.73 19.15 -0.11
CA SER A 82 20.83 18.66 -1.16
C SER A 82 19.46 18.28 -0.59
N GLN A 83 18.41 18.32 -1.41
CA GLN A 83 17.07 17.91 -0.97
C GLN A 83 17.06 16.49 -0.38
N GLN A 84 17.84 15.58 -0.95
CA GLN A 84 17.98 14.22 -0.43
C GLN A 84 18.60 14.20 0.97
N GLN A 85 19.60 15.03 1.25
CA GLN A 85 20.22 15.14 2.58
C GLN A 85 19.24 15.73 3.61
N VAL A 86 18.47 16.75 3.23
CA VAL A 86 17.43 17.32 4.09
C VAL A 86 16.35 16.30 4.40
N VAL A 87 15.88 15.54 3.40
CA VAL A 87 14.87 14.50 3.58
C VAL A 87 15.39 13.37 4.47
N GLN A 88 16.61 12.90 4.26
CA GLN A 88 17.20 11.86 5.12
C GLN A 88 17.36 12.35 6.57
N ALA A 89 17.84 13.57 6.78
CA ALA A 89 17.96 14.16 8.10
C ALA A 89 16.60 14.35 8.79
N ALA A 90 15.58 14.80 8.03
CA ALA A 90 14.23 15.00 8.52
C ALA A 90 13.55 13.66 8.89
N LEU A 91 13.68 12.64 8.03
CA LEU A 91 13.15 11.30 8.28
C LEU A 91 13.88 10.54 9.38
N GLY A 92 15.07 10.98 9.79
CA GLY A 92 15.75 10.48 11.00
C GLY A 92 15.01 10.81 12.29
N ARG A 93 14.16 11.85 12.29
CA ARG A 93 13.37 12.26 13.46
C ARG A 93 12.08 11.43 13.56
N PRO A 94 11.84 10.70 14.66
CA PRO A 94 10.67 9.83 14.78
C PRO A 94 9.34 10.61 14.70
N GLY A 95 9.30 11.85 15.23
CA GLY A 95 8.12 12.70 15.13
C GLY A 95 7.72 13.06 13.69
N VAL A 96 8.70 13.33 12.82
CA VAL A 96 8.46 13.64 11.40
C VAL A 96 7.94 12.42 10.66
N ARG A 97 8.46 11.22 10.96
CA ARG A 97 7.92 9.98 10.37
C ARG A 97 6.47 9.77 10.77
N LEU A 98 6.15 9.97 12.05
CA LEU A 98 4.79 9.84 12.55
C LEU A 98 3.84 10.85 11.90
N SER A 99 4.25 12.11 11.72
CA SER A 99 3.40 13.11 11.06
C SER A 99 3.15 12.77 9.60
N VAL A 100 4.16 12.28 8.87
CA VAL A 100 3.99 11.81 7.48
C VAL A 100 3.02 10.63 7.42
N TYR A 101 3.15 9.65 8.32
CA TYR A 101 2.20 8.53 8.38
C TYR A 101 0.79 8.99 8.74
N ALA A 102 0.64 9.83 9.76
CA ALA A 102 -0.66 10.35 10.18
C ALA A 102 -1.33 11.14 9.05
N HIS A 103 -0.57 11.98 8.35
CA HIS A 103 -1.06 12.72 7.19
C HIS A 103 -1.46 11.79 6.04
N GLY A 104 -0.65 10.76 5.76
CA GLY A 104 -0.98 9.73 4.77
C GLY A 104 -2.25 8.94 5.13
N PHE A 105 -2.44 8.61 6.41
CA PHE A 105 -3.66 7.97 6.89
C PHE A 105 -4.87 8.90 6.78
N ALA A 106 -4.76 10.16 7.20
CA ALA A 106 -5.83 11.14 7.07
C ALA A 106 -6.23 11.33 5.60
N HIS A 107 -5.24 11.40 4.70
CA HIS A 107 -5.48 11.49 3.27
C HIS A 107 -6.13 10.23 2.70
N ALA A 108 -5.67 9.04 3.11
CA ALA A 108 -6.25 7.76 2.67
C ALA A 108 -7.68 7.55 3.18
N LEU A 109 -8.02 8.10 4.35
CA LEU A 109 -9.35 8.02 4.94
C LEU A 109 -10.33 9.07 4.40
N ARG A 110 -9.88 9.99 3.54
CA ARG A 110 -10.74 10.97 2.87
C ARG A 110 -11.83 10.24 2.07
N ALA A 111 -13.03 10.83 1.99
CA ALA A 111 -14.17 10.19 1.35
C ALA A 111 -13.90 9.81 -0.12
N GLU A 112 -13.21 10.69 -0.84
CA GLU A 112 -12.87 10.52 -2.24
C GLU A 112 -11.91 9.35 -2.51
N SER A 113 -10.89 9.16 -1.66
CA SER A 113 -9.98 8.01 -1.77
C SER A 113 -10.69 6.70 -1.42
N ARG A 114 -11.60 6.72 -0.44
CA ARG A 114 -12.43 5.55 -0.07
C ARG A 114 -13.30 5.10 -1.24
N ASP A 115 -13.96 6.03 -1.91
CA ASP A 115 -14.82 5.69 -3.06
C ASP A 115 -14.03 5.12 -4.22
N ARG A 116 -12.84 5.68 -4.50
CA ARG A 116 -11.95 5.18 -5.54
C ARG A 116 -11.44 3.77 -5.24
N ILE A 117 -10.99 3.52 -4.01
CA ILE A 117 -10.54 2.19 -3.56
C ILE A 117 -11.71 1.20 -3.61
N ALA A 118 -12.88 1.59 -3.09
CA ALA A 118 -14.07 0.76 -3.12
C ALA A 118 -14.54 0.44 -4.55
N ALA A 119 -14.40 1.39 -5.48
CA ALA A 119 -14.69 1.19 -6.89
C ALA A 119 -13.70 0.20 -7.53
N MET A 120 -12.39 0.34 -7.27
CA MET A 120 -11.38 -0.62 -7.73
C MET A 120 -11.63 -2.02 -7.18
N MET A 121 -11.90 -2.14 -5.87
CA MET A 121 -12.21 -3.42 -5.22
C MET A 121 -13.48 -4.06 -5.77
N ARG A 122 -14.54 -3.28 -6.04
CA ARG A 122 -15.77 -3.78 -6.68
C ARG A 122 -15.51 -4.33 -8.07
N ARG A 123 -14.67 -3.66 -8.88
CA ARG A 123 -14.27 -4.14 -10.21
C ARG A 123 -13.50 -5.46 -10.11
N GLU A 124 -12.52 -5.53 -9.23
CA GLU A 124 -11.70 -6.72 -9.02
C GLU A 124 -12.52 -7.91 -8.51
N TYR A 125 -13.43 -7.67 -7.55
CA TYR A 125 -14.35 -8.71 -7.06
C TYR A 125 -15.24 -9.26 -8.18
N ARG A 126 -15.83 -8.37 -9.00
CA ARG A 126 -16.66 -8.79 -10.15
C ARG A 126 -15.84 -9.58 -11.17
N ARG A 127 -14.59 -9.17 -11.42
CA ARG A 127 -13.66 -9.89 -12.30
C ARG A 127 -13.41 -11.31 -11.80
N ARG A 128 -12.98 -11.47 -10.54
CA ARG A 128 -12.75 -12.79 -9.94
C ARG A 128 -14.00 -13.65 -9.89
N ARG A 129 -15.17 -13.05 -9.64
CA ARG A 129 -16.45 -13.77 -9.69
C ARG A 129 -16.73 -14.34 -11.09
N ARG A 130 -16.48 -13.57 -12.15
CA ARG A 130 -16.62 -14.04 -13.54
C ARG A 130 -15.62 -15.14 -13.85
N GLU A 131 -14.37 -15.00 -13.42
CA GLU A 131 -13.32 -16.02 -13.61
C GLU A 131 -13.71 -17.35 -12.96
N ARG A 132 -14.26 -17.33 -11.73
CA ARG A 132 -14.77 -18.53 -11.05
C ARG A 132 -15.95 -19.17 -11.78
N LEU A 133 -16.90 -18.36 -12.26
CA LEU A 133 -18.03 -18.86 -13.04
C LEU A 133 -17.58 -19.48 -14.38
N GLN A 134 -16.60 -18.86 -15.05
CA GLN A 134 -16.01 -19.41 -16.27
C GLN A 134 -15.24 -20.70 -16.00
N ALA A 135 -14.46 -20.75 -14.91
CA ALA A 135 -13.76 -21.96 -14.48
C ALA A 135 -14.74 -23.10 -14.18
N GLY A 136 -15.84 -22.82 -13.47
CA GLY A 136 -16.90 -23.80 -13.23
C GLY A 136 -17.55 -24.29 -14.53
N ARG A 137 -17.87 -23.38 -15.46
CA ARG A 137 -18.41 -23.75 -16.79
C ARG A 137 -17.44 -24.55 -17.64
N ARG A 138 -16.13 -24.35 -17.49
CA ARG A 138 -15.09 -25.15 -18.15
C ARG A 138 -14.99 -26.53 -17.51
N ALA A 139 -14.99 -26.60 -16.17
CA ALA A 139 -14.97 -27.85 -15.42
C ALA A 139 -16.17 -28.75 -15.74
N VAL A 140 -17.38 -28.18 -15.81
CA VAL A 140 -18.60 -28.93 -16.18
C VAL A 140 -18.49 -29.48 -17.60
N ARG A 141 -18.02 -28.68 -18.56
CA ARG A 141 -17.81 -29.13 -19.95
C ARG A 141 -16.73 -30.20 -20.07
N SER A 142 -15.64 -30.10 -19.31
CA SER A 142 -14.60 -31.13 -19.31
C SER A 142 -15.02 -32.41 -18.59
N SER A 143 -15.95 -32.33 -17.62
CA SER A 143 -16.52 -33.50 -16.94
C SER A 143 -17.66 -34.16 -17.70
N GLN A 144 -18.15 -33.54 -18.79
CA GLN A 144 -19.20 -34.10 -19.61
C GLN A 144 -18.55 -35.03 -20.63
N PRO A 145 -18.67 -36.36 -20.50
CA PRO A 145 -18.11 -37.29 -21.48
C PRO A 145 -18.74 -36.99 -22.83
N SER A 146 -17.92 -36.69 -23.85
CA SER A 146 -18.38 -36.65 -25.23
C SER A 146 -18.99 -38.02 -25.54
N ALA A 147 -20.30 -38.05 -25.82
CA ALA A 147 -20.96 -39.27 -26.26
C ALA A 147 -20.17 -39.86 -27.44
N PRO A 148 -19.84 -41.16 -27.44
CA PRO A 148 -19.04 -41.76 -28.48
C PRO A 148 -19.77 -41.61 -29.82
N SER A 149 -19.16 -40.88 -30.74
CA SER A 149 -19.65 -40.64 -32.10
C SER A 149 -19.52 -41.85 -33.03
N ASP A 150 -19.22 -43.04 -32.51
CA ASP A 150 -18.82 -44.21 -33.31
C ASP A 150 -19.94 -45.25 -33.52
N GLN A 151 -21.18 -45.01 -33.11
CA GLN A 151 -22.24 -46.04 -33.21
C GLN A 151 -23.09 -45.99 -34.49
N TRP A 152 -22.79 -45.11 -35.46
CA TRP A 152 -23.64 -44.92 -36.66
C TRP A 152 -23.00 -45.27 -38.01
N LEU A 153 -21.82 -45.88 -38.05
CA LEU A 153 -21.19 -46.35 -39.29
C LEU A 153 -20.64 -47.78 -39.13
N GLY A 154 -21.51 -48.77 -38.92
CA GLY A 154 -21.08 -50.17 -38.88
C GLY A 154 -22.16 -51.19 -38.56
N SER A 155 -23.08 -51.43 -39.49
CA SER A 155 -23.61 -52.76 -39.86
C SER A 155 -24.65 -52.61 -40.96
#